data_AF-A0A7H8HYA5-F1
#
_entry.id   AF-A0A7H8HYA5-F1
#
_cell.length_a   1.000
_cell.length_b   1.000
_cell.length_c   1.000
_cell.angle_alpha   90.00
_cell.angle_beta   90.00
_cell.angle_gamma   90.00
#
_symmetry.space_group_name_H-M   'P 1'
#
loop_
_entity.id
_entity.type
_entity.pdbx_description
1 polymer ?
#
loop_
_entity_poly.entity_id
_entity_poly.type
_entity_poly.pdbx_seq_one_letter_code
_entity_poly.pdbx_strand_id
1 'polypeptide(L)'
;MARRNSGCGFWLFAWTFGLPLVAGAIAAALLALTAPAVVPFLIASDPAQFAEHGTAWWGFLAAAPFVALLLVARARPKSLRRRRSSTPRRQWATIRGLLPRAGILLLVVNVTALVLLLNGNVAHGPHAARQTAILFGGSGAAGLAALIAFRVLARWFPSGARVKPVTLAAVQEATAEAEKTLQKVRANNQRVSRLAAAVEQQLQATRLTLDFAGLCELHYESRGCADNAYQYYDMSRDVARGLSGIVVRARATATMRVRSEINPATGRRERPNRAAMTAAATSLAQTRSKIGDEVSKGLTMVKSLNARTADLKFSIRDECGTRGQRWFDELEARTEARRQAEGRLPA
;
A
#
# COMPACT_ATOMS: atom_id res chain seq x y z
N MET A 1 5.13 35.10 25.96
CA MET A 1 5.20 33.90 25.10
C MET A 1 3.98 33.89 24.19
N ALA A 2 4.13 34.29 22.92
CA ALA A 2 3.02 34.41 21.97
C ALA A 2 2.79 33.08 21.22
N ARG A 3 1.60 32.49 21.38
CA ARG A 3 1.13 31.30 20.66
C ARG A 3 0.75 31.69 19.22
N ARG A 4 1.42 31.09 18.22
CA ARG A 4 1.06 31.19 16.80
C ARG A 4 -0.09 30.23 16.48
N ASN A 5 -1.30 30.77 16.33
CA ASN A 5 -2.45 30.07 15.72
C ASN A 5 -2.33 30.12 14.19
N SER A 6 -1.62 29.16 13.58
CA SER A 6 -1.44 29.08 12.12
C SER A 6 -1.95 27.75 11.54
N GLY A 7 -3.21 27.39 11.83
CA GLY A 7 -3.81 26.12 11.39
C GLY A 7 -4.87 26.23 10.28
N CYS A 8 -5.73 27.25 10.31
CA CYS A 8 -6.94 27.25 9.47
C CYS A 8 -6.75 27.87 8.07
N GLY A 9 -5.96 28.94 7.95
CA GLY A 9 -5.75 29.65 6.68
C GLY A 9 -4.97 28.84 5.63
N PHE A 10 -4.11 27.90 6.06
CA PHE A 10 -3.32 27.08 5.14
C PHE A 10 -4.18 26.05 4.39
N TRP A 11 -5.21 25.48 5.01
CA TRP A 11 -6.11 24.53 4.36
C TRP A 11 -7.01 25.19 3.33
N LEU A 12 -7.55 26.38 3.64
CA LEU A 12 -8.32 27.19 2.69
C LEU A 12 -7.48 27.60 1.48
N PHE A 13 -6.24 28.05 1.70
CA PHE A 13 -5.32 28.38 0.61
C PHE A 13 -4.95 27.15 -0.23
N ALA A 14 -4.67 26.00 0.41
CA ALA A 14 -4.35 24.76 -0.27
C ALA A 14 -5.54 24.22 -1.11
N TRP A 15 -6.77 24.42 -0.66
CA TRP A 15 -7.97 24.00 -1.41
C TRP A 15 -8.28 24.95 -2.57
N THR A 16 -8.24 26.26 -2.33
CA THR A 16 -8.62 27.27 -3.34
C THR A 16 -7.58 27.40 -4.46
N PHE A 17 -6.29 27.38 -4.13
CA PHE A 17 -5.23 27.56 -5.12
C PHE A 17 -4.55 26.23 -5.50
N GLY A 18 -4.50 25.25 -4.59
CA GLY A 18 -3.81 23.98 -4.86
C GLY A 18 -4.59 23.05 -5.78
N LEU A 19 -5.90 22.90 -5.61
CA LEU A 19 -6.73 22.02 -6.45
C LEU A 19 -6.73 22.41 -7.93
N PRO A 20 -6.93 23.70 -8.31
CA PRO A 20 -6.90 24.11 -9.71
C PRO A 20 -5.53 23.88 -10.36
N LEU A 21 -4.44 24.15 -9.64
CA LEU A 21 -3.08 23.92 -10.14
C LEU A 21 -2.80 22.43 -10.36
N VAL A 22 -3.25 21.57 -9.44
CA VAL A 22 -3.11 20.12 -9.57
C VAL A 22 -3.97 19.60 -10.71
N ALA A 23 -5.23 20.04 -10.82
CA ALA A 23 -6.13 19.66 -11.89
C ALA A 23 -5.59 20.10 -13.26
N GLY A 24 -5.11 21.34 -13.37
CA GLY A 24 -4.48 21.87 -14.57
C GLY A 24 -3.22 21.09 -14.98
N ALA A 25 -2.37 20.74 -14.02
CA ALA A 25 -1.17 19.93 -14.28
C ALA A 25 -1.53 18.50 -14.74
N ILE A 26 -2.58 17.90 -14.18
CA ILE A 26 -3.09 16.59 -14.61
C ILE A 26 -3.64 16.68 -16.03
N ALA A 27 -4.46 17.70 -16.32
CA ALA A 27 -5.03 17.92 -17.64
C ALA A 27 -3.95 18.14 -18.70
N ALA A 28 -2.96 19.00 -18.42
CA ALA A 28 -1.81 19.22 -19.31
C ALA A 28 -0.99 17.94 -19.53
N ALA A 29 -0.80 17.12 -18.49
CA ALA A 29 -0.11 15.84 -18.64
C ALA A 29 -0.90 14.85 -19.51
N LEU A 30 -2.22 14.77 -19.35
CA LEU A 30 -3.09 13.92 -20.17
C LEU A 30 -3.13 14.39 -21.63
N LEU A 31 -3.22 15.70 -21.86
CA LEU A 31 -3.12 16.31 -23.19
C LEU A 31 -1.79 15.96 -23.86
N ALA A 32 -0.67 16.13 -23.16
CA ALA A 32 0.64 15.75 -23.68
C ALA A 32 0.72 14.25 -24.01
N LEU A 33 0.20 13.37 -23.15
CA LEU A 33 0.27 11.93 -23.38
C LEU A 33 -0.61 11.44 -24.54
N THR A 34 -1.73 12.12 -24.82
CA THR A 34 -2.70 11.74 -25.85
C THR A 34 -2.48 12.47 -27.17
N ALA A 35 -1.70 13.55 -27.18
CA ALA A 35 -1.38 14.34 -28.37
C ALA A 35 -0.88 13.50 -29.57
N PRO A 36 -0.03 12.46 -29.42
CA PRO A 36 0.40 11.65 -30.57
C PRO A 36 -0.74 10.94 -31.32
N ALA A 37 -1.87 10.66 -30.66
CA ALA A 37 -3.06 10.12 -31.30
C ALA A 37 -4.03 11.22 -31.77
N VAL A 38 -4.20 12.27 -30.96
CA VAL A 38 -5.16 13.35 -31.23
C VAL A 38 -4.71 14.23 -32.40
N VAL A 39 -3.44 14.60 -32.48
CA VAL A 39 -2.89 15.47 -33.53
C VAL A 39 -3.12 14.92 -34.94
N PRO A 40 -2.70 13.69 -35.30
CA PRO A 40 -2.93 13.17 -36.64
C PRO A 40 -4.42 12.98 -36.93
N PHE A 41 -5.22 12.63 -35.92
CA PHE A 41 -6.67 12.54 -36.06
C PHE A 41 -7.30 13.90 -36.39
N LEU A 42 -6.94 14.97 -35.68
CA LEU A 42 -7.45 16.32 -35.93
C LEU A 42 -7.03 16.83 -37.30
N ILE A 43 -5.77 16.63 -37.70
CA ILE A 43 -5.30 17.01 -39.04
C ILE A 43 -6.14 16.33 -40.14
N ALA A 44 -6.52 15.07 -39.93
CA ALA A 44 -7.29 14.30 -40.91
C ALA A 44 -8.80 14.61 -40.91
N SER A 45 -9.37 14.89 -39.74
CA SER A 45 -10.82 15.06 -39.57
C SER A 45 -11.30 16.51 -39.55
N ASP A 46 -10.49 17.43 -39.03
CA ASP A 46 -10.83 18.85 -38.86
C ASP A 46 -9.56 19.74 -38.91
N PRO A 47 -9.03 20.00 -40.13
CA PRO A 47 -7.80 20.76 -40.29
C PRO A 47 -7.96 22.23 -39.86
N ALA A 48 -9.18 22.78 -39.88
CA ALA A 48 -9.45 24.16 -39.45
C ALA A 48 -9.27 24.32 -37.95
N GLN A 49 -9.83 23.41 -37.15
CA GLN A 49 -9.64 23.38 -35.70
C GLN A 49 -8.17 23.17 -35.33
N PHE A 50 -7.46 22.32 -36.09
CA PHE A 50 -6.03 22.14 -35.86
C PHE A 50 -5.23 23.43 -36.15
N ALA A 51 -5.56 24.18 -37.21
CA ALA A 51 -4.87 25.42 -37.55
C ALA A 51 -5.02 26.50 -36.46
N GLU A 52 -6.20 26.60 -35.83
CA GLU A 52 -6.46 27.58 -34.77
C GLU A 52 -5.60 27.35 -33.51
N HIS A 53 -5.31 26.10 -33.18
CA HIS A 53 -4.59 25.72 -31.96
C HIS A 53 -3.28 24.95 -32.22
N GLY A 54 -2.76 25.04 -33.44
CA GLY A 54 -1.66 24.18 -33.90
C GLY A 54 -0.41 24.30 -33.03
N THR A 55 -0.06 25.52 -32.61
CA THR A 55 1.10 25.78 -31.74
C THR A 55 1.02 25.04 -30.39
N ALA A 56 -0.16 25.03 -29.77
CA ALA A 56 -0.40 24.33 -28.51
C ALA A 56 -0.30 22.80 -28.70
N TRP A 57 -0.91 22.28 -29.77
CA TRP A 57 -0.86 20.85 -30.09
C TRP A 57 0.55 20.34 -30.38
N TRP A 58 1.36 21.10 -31.13
CA TRP A 58 2.77 20.79 -31.34
C TRP A 58 3.57 20.82 -30.03
N GLY A 59 3.28 21.77 -29.14
CA GLY A 59 3.87 21.83 -27.80
C GLY A 59 3.56 20.57 -26.97
N PHE A 60 2.31 20.13 -26.94
CA PHE A 60 1.92 18.91 -26.24
C PHE A 60 2.54 17.65 -26.85
N LEU A 61 2.58 17.56 -28.18
CA LEU A 61 3.22 16.46 -28.89
C LEU A 61 4.71 16.36 -28.55
N ALA A 62 5.42 17.48 -28.57
CA ALA A 62 6.83 17.54 -28.20
C ALA A 62 7.07 17.20 -26.71
N ALA A 63 6.14 17.56 -25.83
CA ALA A 63 6.22 17.28 -24.40
C ALA A 63 5.90 15.82 -24.02
N ALA A 64 5.17 15.09 -24.86
CA ALA A 64 4.71 13.72 -24.63
C ALA A 64 5.80 12.76 -24.06
N PRO A 65 6.99 12.61 -24.69
CA PRO A 65 8.04 11.71 -24.17
C PRO A 65 8.57 12.13 -22.80
N PHE A 66 8.69 13.44 -22.54
CA PHE A 66 9.19 13.96 -21.28
C PHE A 66 8.19 13.74 -20.14
N VAL A 67 6.91 13.99 -20.40
CA VAL A 67 5.82 13.73 -19.45
C VAL A 67 5.74 12.24 -19.12
N ALA A 68 5.77 11.36 -20.13
CA ALA A 68 5.78 9.92 -19.92
C ALA A 68 6.97 9.47 -19.07
N LEU A 69 8.18 9.95 -19.38
CA LEU A 69 9.37 9.61 -18.62
C LEU A 69 9.31 10.11 -17.16
N LEU A 70 8.80 11.33 -16.95
CA LEU A 70 8.60 11.90 -15.61
C LEU A 70 7.60 11.08 -14.79
N LEU A 71 6.49 10.68 -15.39
CA LEU A 71 5.47 9.86 -14.73
C LEU A 71 6.00 8.47 -14.36
N VAL A 72 6.72 7.79 -15.27
CA VAL A 72 7.34 6.50 -14.98
C VAL A 72 8.42 6.63 -13.90
N ALA A 73 9.23 7.70 -13.94
CA ALA A 73 10.22 7.99 -12.90
C ALA A 73 9.55 8.20 -11.53
N ARG A 74 8.41 8.89 -11.49
CA ARG A 74 7.61 9.07 -10.27
C ARG A 74 6.84 7.81 -9.86
N ALA A 75 6.49 6.90 -10.75
CA ALA A 75 5.85 5.65 -10.34
C ALA A 75 6.76 4.73 -9.51
N ARG A 76 8.09 4.95 -9.54
CA ARG A 76 9.07 4.13 -8.81
C ARG A 76 8.92 4.21 -7.28
N PRO A 77 9.14 3.10 -6.55
CA PRO A 77 9.16 3.05 -5.09
C PRO A 77 10.11 4.10 -4.47
N LYS A 78 9.71 4.71 -3.35
CA LYS A 78 10.53 5.72 -2.64
C LYS A 78 11.91 5.17 -2.22
N SER A 79 12.02 3.88 -1.90
CA SER A 79 13.28 3.21 -1.55
C SER A 79 14.32 3.27 -2.67
N LEU A 80 13.87 3.20 -3.93
CA LEU A 80 14.75 3.32 -5.11
C LEU A 80 15.06 4.78 -5.47
N ARG A 81 14.22 5.73 -5.06
CA ARG A 81 14.46 7.17 -5.30
C ARG A 81 15.58 7.75 -4.44
N ARG A 82 15.76 7.25 -3.20
CA ARG A 82 16.80 7.76 -2.27
C ARG A 82 18.23 7.35 -2.64
N ARG A 83 18.41 6.35 -3.50
CA ARG A 83 19.75 5.87 -3.94
C ARG A 83 20.31 6.69 -5.11
N ARG A 84 20.21 8.02 -5.04
CA ARG A 84 20.67 8.93 -6.09
C ARG A 84 22.20 9.04 -5.98
N SER A 85 22.93 8.27 -6.78
CA SER A 85 24.39 8.44 -6.91
C SER A 85 24.71 9.62 -7.82
N SER A 86 25.73 10.39 -7.46
CA SER A 86 26.14 11.64 -8.13
C SER A 86 26.77 11.49 -9.51
N THR A 87 27.12 10.27 -9.96
CA THR A 87 27.87 10.12 -11.21
C THR A 87 26.99 10.16 -12.46
N PRO A 88 27.35 10.96 -13.49
CA PRO A 88 26.55 11.12 -14.72
C PRO A 88 26.34 9.80 -15.47
N ARG A 89 27.33 8.90 -15.45
CA ARG A 89 27.26 7.57 -16.08
C ARG A 89 26.15 6.68 -15.49
N ARG A 90 25.89 6.77 -14.17
CA ARG A 90 24.79 6.02 -13.52
C ARG A 90 23.43 6.66 -13.77
N GLN A 91 23.38 7.98 -13.91
CA GLN A 91 22.15 8.67 -14.29
C GLN A 91 21.68 8.26 -15.69
N TRP A 92 22.60 8.22 -16.66
CA TRP A 92 22.32 7.72 -18.02
C TRP A 92 21.82 6.28 -18.06
N ALA A 93 22.44 5.37 -17.30
CA ALA A 93 21.96 3.98 -17.19
C ALA A 93 20.53 3.91 -16.61
N THR A 94 20.20 4.79 -15.66
CA THR A 94 18.87 4.87 -15.05
C THR A 94 17.82 5.35 -16.04
N ILE A 95 18.14 6.39 -16.82
CA ILE A 95 17.28 6.94 -17.88
C ILE A 95 17.06 5.89 -18.98
N ARG A 96 18.13 5.21 -19.42
CA ARG A 96 18.03 4.15 -20.44
C ARG A 96 17.09 3.02 -20.02
N GLY A 97 17.07 2.66 -18.73
CA GLY A 97 16.12 1.69 -18.19
C GLY A 97 14.67 2.20 -18.04
N LEU A 98 14.44 3.52 -18.09
CA LEU A 98 13.11 4.13 -18.06
C LEU A 98 12.47 4.23 -19.44
N LEU A 99 13.28 4.47 -20.48
CA LEU A 99 12.81 4.63 -21.86
C LEU A 99 11.83 3.55 -22.35
N PRO A 100 12.08 2.23 -22.21
CA PRO A 100 11.12 1.24 -22.70
C PRO A 100 9.78 1.31 -21.97
N ARG A 101 9.76 1.65 -20.68
CA ARG A 101 8.52 1.82 -19.91
C ARG A 101 7.77 3.09 -20.28
N ALA A 102 8.49 4.18 -20.54
CA ALA A 102 7.90 5.41 -21.05
C ALA A 102 7.28 5.18 -22.44
N GLY A 103 7.96 4.43 -23.32
CA GLY A 103 7.43 4.01 -24.62
C GLY A 103 6.17 3.16 -24.50
N ILE A 104 6.16 2.14 -23.62
CA ILE A 104 4.95 1.32 -23.38
C ILE A 104 3.80 2.17 -22.82
N LEU A 105 4.07 3.10 -21.90
CA LEU A 105 3.04 3.99 -21.37
C LEU A 105 2.41 4.83 -22.47
N LEU A 106 3.24 5.45 -23.32
CA LEU A 106 2.76 6.23 -24.47
C LEU A 106 1.94 5.35 -25.42
N LEU A 107 2.43 4.15 -25.75
CA LEU A 107 1.74 3.22 -26.63
C LEU A 107 0.34 2.89 -26.10
N VAL A 108 0.22 2.49 -24.82
CA VAL A 108 -1.07 2.14 -24.21
C VAL A 108 -2.02 3.33 -24.25
N VAL A 109 -1.58 4.51 -23.80
CA VAL A 109 -2.43 5.71 -23.73
C VAL A 109 -2.89 6.16 -25.13
N ASN A 110 -2.01 6.12 -26.13
CA ASN A 110 -2.32 6.55 -27.48
C ASN A 110 -3.20 5.54 -28.24
N VAL A 111 -3.00 4.24 -28.06
CA VAL A 111 -3.90 3.22 -28.61
C VAL A 111 -5.30 3.37 -28.02
N THR A 112 -5.43 3.57 -26.71
CA THR A 112 -6.73 3.82 -26.08
C THR A 112 -7.37 5.11 -26.59
N ALA A 113 -6.60 6.21 -26.69
CA ALA A 113 -7.11 7.47 -27.23
C ALA A 113 -7.62 7.32 -28.67
N LEU A 114 -6.85 6.64 -29.52
CA LEU A 114 -7.22 6.41 -30.92
C LEU A 114 -8.50 5.57 -31.03
N VAL A 115 -8.63 4.49 -30.26
CA VAL A 115 -9.85 3.66 -30.23
C VAL A 115 -11.06 4.50 -29.80
N LEU A 116 -10.92 5.35 -28.79
CA LEU A 116 -12.00 6.21 -28.32
C LEU A 116 -12.39 7.26 -29.37
N LEU A 117 -11.42 7.87 -30.05
CA LEU A 117 -11.67 8.81 -31.16
C LEU A 117 -12.39 8.14 -32.33
N LEU A 118 -11.93 6.95 -32.75
CA LEU A 118 -12.55 6.18 -33.84
C LEU A 118 -13.98 5.72 -33.52
N ASN A 119 -14.31 5.57 -32.23
CA ASN A 119 -15.67 5.28 -31.77
C ASN A 119 -16.57 6.52 -31.64
N GLY A 120 -16.19 7.65 -32.24
CA GLY A 120 -17.02 8.86 -32.29
C GLY A 120 -16.99 9.73 -31.03
N ASN A 121 -16.03 9.54 -30.13
CA ASN A 121 -15.82 10.44 -28.99
C ASN A 121 -15.01 11.67 -29.39
N VAL A 122 -15.48 12.38 -30.41
CA VAL A 122 -14.89 13.63 -30.90
C VAL A 122 -15.54 14.79 -30.14
N ALA A 123 -14.74 15.73 -29.63
CA ALA A 123 -15.18 16.80 -28.74
C ALA A 123 -15.93 17.94 -29.47
N HIS A 124 -17.03 17.61 -30.15
CA HIS A 124 -17.81 18.57 -30.94
C HIS A 124 -19.28 18.62 -30.52
N GLY A 125 -19.88 19.81 -30.60
CA GLY A 125 -21.30 20.03 -30.36
C GLY A 125 -21.73 20.06 -28.88
N PRO A 126 -23.03 19.95 -28.58
CA PRO A 126 -23.58 20.10 -27.21
C PRO A 126 -23.11 19.01 -26.24
N HIS A 127 -22.49 17.95 -26.74
CA HIS A 127 -21.92 16.85 -25.96
C HIS A 127 -20.39 16.88 -25.88
N ALA A 128 -19.74 17.94 -26.38
CA ALA A 128 -18.28 18.07 -26.41
C ALA A 128 -17.65 17.84 -25.03
N ALA A 129 -18.21 18.42 -23.97
CA ALA A 129 -17.69 18.24 -22.61
C ALA A 129 -17.72 16.77 -22.15
N ARG A 130 -18.81 16.06 -22.47
CA ARG A 130 -18.96 14.64 -22.13
C ARG A 130 -18.01 13.76 -22.93
N GLN A 131 -17.90 13.98 -24.23
CA GLN A 131 -16.99 13.22 -25.10
C GLN A 131 -15.51 13.46 -24.74
N THR A 132 -15.17 14.71 -24.41
CA THR A 132 -13.85 15.10 -23.90
C THR A 132 -13.53 14.38 -22.58
N ALA A 133 -14.49 14.33 -21.67
CA ALA A 133 -14.34 13.60 -20.40
C ALA A 133 -14.18 12.09 -20.62
N ILE A 134 -14.89 11.49 -21.57
CA ILE A 134 -14.75 10.07 -21.92
C ILE A 134 -13.35 9.80 -22.52
N LEU A 135 -12.91 10.62 -23.47
CA LEU A 135 -11.61 10.48 -24.12
C LEU A 135 -10.46 10.58 -23.10
N PHE A 136 -10.39 11.69 -22.36
CA PHE A 136 -9.30 11.89 -21.40
C PHE A 136 -9.43 10.99 -20.17
N GLY A 137 -10.66 10.71 -19.72
CA GLY A 137 -10.91 9.80 -18.60
C GLY A 137 -10.49 8.38 -18.92
N GLY A 138 -10.87 7.86 -20.10
CA GLY A 138 -10.52 6.52 -20.56
C GLY A 138 -9.02 6.35 -20.76
N SER A 139 -8.38 7.28 -21.50
CA SER A 139 -6.93 7.29 -21.71
C SER A 139 -6.15 7.47 -20.40
N GLY A 140 -6.63 8.33 -19.49
CA GLY A 140 -6.05 8.53 -18.17
C GLY A 140 -6.12 7.28 -17.30
N ALA A 141 -7.25 6.57 -17.31
CA ALA A 141 -7.43 5.31 -16.59
C ALA A 141 -6.48 4.21 -17.13
N ALA A 142 -6.33 4.10 -18.45
CA ALA A 142 -5.40 3.16 -19.08
C ALA A 142 -3.94 3.47 -18.71
N GLY A 143 -3.55 4.74 -18.73
CA GLY A 143 -2.23 5.20 -18.28
C GLY A 143 -1.97 4.88 -16.81
N LEU A 144 -2.96 5.11 -15.94
CA LEU A 144 -2.85 4.77 -14.50
C LEU A 144 -2.69 3.26 -14.29
N ALA A 145 -3.46 2.44 -15.00
CA ALA A 145 -3.35 0.98 -14.95
C ALA A 145 -1.94 0.51 -15.35
N ALA A 146 -1.38 1.07 -16.43
CA ALA A 146 0.00 0.77 -16.85
C ALA A 146 1.04 1.17 -15.78
N LEU A 147 0.88 2.34 -15.14
CA LEU A 147 1.78 2.77 -14.06
C LEU A 147 1.69 1.87 -12.82
N ILE A 148 0.47 1.42 -12.45
CA ILE A 148 0.26 0.46 -11.37
C ILE A 148 0.93 -0.87 -11.73
N ALA A 149 0.74 -1.36 -12.96
CA ALA A 149 1.38 -2.57 -13.45
C ALA A 149 2.91 -2.47 -13.40
N PHE A 150 3.51 -1.34 -13.79
CA PHE A 150 4.96 -1.11 -13.63
C PHE A 150 5.41 -1.11 -12.18
N ARG A 151 4.60 -0.55 -11.27
CA ARG A 151 4.92 -0.52 -9.84
C ARG A 151 4.88 -1.92 -9.23
N VAL A 152 3.87 -2.71 -9.60
CA VAL A 152 3.78 -4.13 -9.25
C VAL A 152 4.99 -4.84 -9.85
N LEU A 153 5.20 -4.79 -11.16
CA LEU A 153 6.32 -5.46 -11.82
C LEU A 153 7.68 -5.08 -11.21
N ALA A 154 7.92 -3.81 -10.89
CA ALA A 154 9.17 -3.36 -10.25
C ALA A 154 9.32 -3.85 -8.80
N ARG A 155 8.22 -4.08 -8.09
CA ARG A 155 8.23 -4.71 -6.75
C ARG A 155 8.62 -6.19 -6.84
N TRP A 156 8.20 -6.86 -7.90
CA TRP A 156 8.48 -8.29 -8.11
C TRP A 156 9.83 -8.53 -8.81
N PHE A 157 10.26 -7.62 -9.68
CA PHE A 157 11.49 -7.72 -10.47
C PHE A 157 12.28 -6.40 -10.41
N PRO A 158 13.06 -6.15 -9.34
CA PRO A 158 13.86 -4.94 -9.19
C PRO A 158 14.92 -4.87 -10.29
N SER A 159 14.75 -3.94 -11.23
CA SER A 159 15.67 -3.77 -12.36
C SER A 159 17.03 -3.26 -11.87
N GLY A 160 18.09 -4.05 -12.03
CA GLY A 160 19.48 -3.63 -11.78
C GLY A 160 20.03 -3.87 -10.38
N ALA A 161 19.21 -4.28 -9.41
CA ALA A 161 19.76 -4.97 -8.25
C ALA A 161 20.04 -6.40 -8.70
N ARG A 162 21.32 -6.82 -8.76
CA ARG A 162 21.62 -8.26 -8.80
C ARG A 162 20.89 -8.84 -7.60
N VAL A 163 19.77 -9.52 -7.84
CA VAL A 163 19.01 -10.17 -6.78
C VAL A 163 20.01 -11.11 -6.15
N LYS A 164 20.42 -10.82 -4.90
CA LYS A 164 21.36 -11.70 -4.20
C LYS A 164 20.71 -13.08 -4.22
N PRO A 165 21.35 -14.08 -4.84
CA PRO A 165 20.78 -15.42 -4.90
C PRO A 165 20.45 -15.85 -3.48
N VAL A 166 19.33 -16.55 -3.31
CA VAL A 166 19.02 -17.21 -2.05
C VAL A 166 19.25 -18.69 -2.28
N THR A 167 19.99 -19.31 -1.36
CA THR A 167 20.24 -20.75 -1.39
C THR A 167 18.98 -21.51 -1.02
N LEU A 168 18.86 -22.76 -1.47
CA LEU A 168 17.71 -23.60 -1.12
C LEU A 168 17.59 -23.78 0.39
N ALA A 169 18.73 -23.99 1.07
CA ALA A 169 18.82 -24.10 2.52
C ALA A 169 18.26 -22.86 3.22
N ALA A 170 18.59 -21.65 2.76
CA ALA A 170 18.05 -20.43 3.35
C ALA A 170 16.54 -20.27 3.14
N VAL A 171 15.97 -20.76 2.03
CA VAL A 171 14.50 -20.76 1.83
C VAL A 171 13.84 -21.79 2.76
N GLN A 172 14.44 -22.96 2.93
CA GLN A 172 13.94 -24.01 3.83
C GLN A 172 13.99 -23.58 5.29
N GLU A 173 15.10 -22.98 5.73
CA GLU A 173 15.27 -22.41 7.06
C GLU A 173 14.22 -21.32 7.33
N ALA A 174 14.04 -20.38 6.38
CA ALA A 174 13.00 -19.36 6.49
C ALA A 174 11.59 -19.96 6.51
N THR A 175 11.37 -21.11 5.85
CA THR A 175 10.08 -21.82 5.88
C THR A 175 9.84 -22.43 7.25
N ALA A 176 10.83 -23.08 7.84
CA ALA A 176 10.74 -23.65 9.18
C ALA A 176 10.51 -22.57 10.26
N GLU A 177 11.17 -21.42 10.14
CA GLU A 177 10.93 -20.27 11.02
C GLU A 177 9.51 -19.69 10.83
N ALA A 178 9.04 -19.61 9.59
CA ALA A 178 7.68 -19.18 9.28
C ALA A 178 6.63 -20.14 9.87
N GLU A 179 6.86 -21.45 9.81
CA GLU A 179 5.97 -22.45 10.41
C GLU A 179 5.91 -22.33 11.94
N LYS A 180 7.06 -22.14 12.61
CA LYS A 180 7.09 -21.85 14.05
C LYS A 180 6.30 -20.58 14.37
N THR A 181 6.44 -19.54 13.55
CA THR A 181 5.67 -18.29 13.69
C THR A 181 4.17 -18.55 13.53
N LEU A 182 3.78 -19.32 12.51
CA LEU A 182 2.38 -19.70 12.28
C LEU A 182 1.79 -20.46 13.47
N GLN A 183 2.53 -21.41 14.04
CA GLN A 183 2.11 -22.14 15.23
C GLN A 183 1.90 -21.22 16.43
N LYS A 184 2.83 -20.28 16.67
CA LYS A 184 2.70 -19.29 17.74
C LYS A 184 1.49 -18.36 17.52
N VAL A 185 1.24 -17.92 16.28
CA VAL A 185 0.05 -17.11 15.94
C VAL A 185 -1.23 -17.89 16.22
N ARG A 186 -1.29 -19.17 15.84
CA ARG A 186 -2.45 -20.03 16.12
C ARG A 186 -2.67 -20.26 17.61
N ALA A 187 -1.61 -20.51 18.37
CA ALA A 187 -1.69 -20.65 19.82
C ALA A 187 -2.18 -19.34 20.47
N ASN A 188 -1.70 -18.19 20.00
CA ASN A 188 -2.17 -16.89 20.49
C ASN A 188 -3.64 -16.64 20.12
N ASN A 189 -4.06 -16.98 18.90
CA ASN A 189 -5.46 -16.94 18.47
C ASN A 189 -6.35 -17.77 19.41
N GLN A 190 -5.93 -18.98 19.77
CA GLN A 190 -6.66 -19.82 20.72
C GLN A 190 -6.72 -19.19 22.12
N ARG A 191 -5.62 -18.60 22.60
CA ARG A 191 -5.58 -17.90 23.90
C ARG A 191 -6.55 -16.72 23.92
N VAL A 192 -6.52 -15.86 22.91
CA VAL A 192 -7.44 -14.71 22.78
C VAL A 192 -8.89 -15.20 22.71
N SER A 193 -9.16 -16.27 21.97
CA SER A 193 -10.52 -16.85 21.89
C SER A 193 -11.02 -17.36 23.25
N ARG A 194 -10.16 -18.06 24.02
CA ARG A 194 -10.54 -18.55 25.36
C ARG A 194 -10.79 -17.39 26.33
N LEU A 195 -9.94 -16.36 26.29
CA LEU A 195 -10.10 -15.18 27.13
C LEU A 195 -11.36 -14.40 26.77
N ALA A 196 -11.66 -14.22 25.47
CA ALA A 196 -12.90 -13.59 25.05
C ALA A 196 -14.14 -14.36 25.52
N ALA A 197 -14.09 -15.70 25.52
CA ALA A 197 -15.16 -16.53 26.07
C ALA A 197 -15.27 -16.44 27.60
N ALA A 198 -14.14 -16.41 28.31
CA ALA A 198 -14.11 -16.26 29.77
C ALA A 198 -14.66 -14.90 30.21
N VAL A 199 -14.28 -13.82 29.52
CA VAL A 199 -14.82 -12.46 29.75
C VAL A 199 -16.34 -12.46 29.53
N GLU A 200 -16.82 -13.11 28.47
CA GLU A 200 -18.26 -13.23 28.22
C GLU A 200 -18.98 -13.96 29.37
N GLN A 201 -18.44 -15.10 29.81
CA GLN A 201 -19.01 -15.86 30.92
C GLN A 201 -19.01 -15.08 32.23
N GLN A 202 -17.91 -14.38 32.54
CA GLN A 202 -17.83 -13.52 33.71
C GLN A 202 -18.81 -12.36 33.61
N LEU A 203 -18.96 -11.70 32.46
CA LEU A 203 -19.98 -10.66 32.28
C LEU A 203 -21.40 -11.16 32.57
N GLN A 204 -21.73 -12.37 32.11
CA GLN A 204 -23.04 -12.97 32.40
C GLN A 204 -23.19 -13.33 33.89
N ALA A 205 -22.14 -13.82 34.53
CA ALA A 205 -22.15 -14.16 35.95
C ALA A 205 -22.22 -12.90 36.85
N THR A 206 -21.40 -11.88 36.58
CA THR A 206 -21.33 -10.64 37.37
C THR A 206 -22.58 -9.77 37.19
N ARG A 207 -23.33 -9.92 36.09
CA ARG A 207 -24.69 -9.34 36.00
C ARG A 207 -25.64 -9.88 37.08
N LEU A 208 -25.40 -11.09 37.58
CA LEU A 208 -26.17 -11.69 38.68
C LEU A 208 -25.59 -11.33 40.06
N THR A 209 -24.28 -11.05 40.12
CA THR A 209 -23.55 -10.68 41.34
C THR A 209 -22.83 -9.34 41.14
N LEU A 210 -23.56 -8.24 41.35
CA LEU A 210 -23.14 -6.85 41.12
C LEU A 210 -21.92 -6.39 41.97
N ASP A 211 -20.73 -6.95 41.75
CA ASP A 211 -19.49 -6.48 42.38
C ASP A 211 -18.69 -5.56 41.45
N PHE A 212 -18.65 -4.27 41.81
CA PHE A 212 -17.91 -3.23 41.10
C PHE A 212 -16.40 -3.53 40.97
N ALA A 213 -15.78 -4.13 42.00
CA ALA A 213 -14.35 -4.41 41.98
C ALA A 213 -14.00 -5.46 40.91
N GLY A 214 -14.78 -6.55 40.86
CA GLY A 214 -14.62 -7.59 39.84
C GLY A 214 -14.82 -7.07 38.42
N LEU A 215 -15.78 -6.17 38.19
CA LEU A 215 -15.98 -5.55 36.87
C LEU A 215 -14.78 -4.69 36.44
N CYS A 216 -14.20 -3.93 37.36
CA CYS A 216 -13.01 -3.12 37.10
C CYS A 216 -11.80 -3.99 36.73
N GLU A 217 -11.56 -5.06 37.50
CA GLU A 217 -10.50 -6.03 37.23
C GLU A 217 -10.67 -6.66 35.85
N LEU A 218 -11.89 -7.11 35.54
CA LEU A 218 -12.23 -7.69 34.25
C LEU A 218 -11.96 -6.72 33.08
N HIS A 219 -12.31 -5.44 33.24
CA HIS A 219 -12.00 -4.43 32.24
C HIS A 219 -10.49 -4.27 32.03
N TYR A 220 -9.69 -4.23 33.10
CA TYR A 220 -8.23 -4.11 33.00
C TYR A 220 -7.60 -5.34 32.33
N GLU A 221 -8.01 -6.54 32.72
CA GLU A 221 -7.52 -7.79 32.12
C GLU A 221 -7.88 -7.89 30.63
N SER A 222 -9.13 -7.58 30.29
CA SER A 222 -9.64 -7.60 28.92
C SER A 222 -8.86 -6.63 28.03
N ARG A 223 -8.65 -5.39 28.50
CA ARG A 223 -7.86 -4.39 27.78
C ARG A 223 -6.38 -4.79 27.65
N GLY A 224 -5.76 -5.27 28.72
CA GLY A 224 -4.37 -5.72 28.70
C GLY A 224 -4.15 -6.90 27.75
N CYS A 225 -5.10 -7.83 27.68
CA CYS A 225 -5.09 -8.91 26.71
C CYS A 225 -5.16 -8.39 25.28
N ALA A 226 -6.09 -7.47 25.00
CA ALA A 226 -6.25 -6.90 23.67
C ALA A 226 -4.99 -6.15 23.19
N ASP A 227 -4.37 -5.35 24.06
CA ASP A 227 -3.15 -4.61 23.77
C ASP A 227 -1.98 -5.55 23.44
N ASN A 228 -1.77 -6.58 24.27
CA ASN A 228 -0.73 -7.58 24.05
C ASN A 228 -0.95 -8.37 22.75
N ALA A 229 -2.20 -8.77 22.48
CA ALA A 229 -2.54 -9.48 21.26
C ALA A 229 -2.31 -8.60 20.02
N TYR A 230 -2.68 -7.32 20.07
CA TYR A 230 -2.47 -6.39 18.98
C TYR A 230 -0.99 -6.22 18.63
N GLN A 231 -0.13 -6.00 19.64
CA GLN A 231 1.32 -5.91 19.44
C GLN A 231 1.89 -7.17 18.80
N TYR A 232 1.48 -8.34 19.29
CA TYR A 232 1.91 -9.62 18.76
C TYR A 232 1.50 -9.82 17.28
N TYR A 233 0.27 -9.41 16.92
CA TYR A 233 -0.20 -9.48 15.54
C TYR A 233 0.52 -8.51 14.61
N ASP A 234 0.88 -7.31 15.09
CA ASP A 234 1.64 -6.36 14.28
C ASP A 234 3.07 -6.88 14.01
N MET A 235 3.75 -7.41 15.04
CA MET A 235 5.04 -8.08 14.87
C MET A 235 4.95 -9.26 13.89
N SER A 236 3.92 -10.10 14.01
CA SER A 236 3.70 -11.23 13.11
C SER A 236 3.44 -10.78 11.67
N ARG A 237 2.76 -9.64 11.49
CA ARG A 237 2.54 -9.03 10.18
C ARG A 237 3.83 -8.53 9.57
N ASP A 238 4.75 -7.98 10.37
CA ASP A 238 6.09 -7.59 9.93
C ASP A 238 6.93 -8.78 9.49
N VAL A 239 6.88 -9.88 10.23
CA VAL A 239 7.52 -11.15 9.81
C VAL A 239 6.97 -11.59 8.44
N ALA A 240 5.64 -11.63 8.28
CA ALA A 240 5.01 -12.01 7.01
C ALA A 240 5.36 -11.06 5.83
N ARG A 241 5.63 -9.76 6.11
CA ARG A 241 6.14 -8.80 5.11
C ARG A 241 7.59 -9.11 4.77
N GLY A 242 8.45 -9.42 5.75
CA GLY A 242 9.84 -9.81 5.55
C GLY A 242 10.00 -11.05 4.66
N LEU A 243 9.18 -12.08 4.91
CA LEU A 243 9.16 -13.32 4.13
C LEU A 243 8.78 -13.09 2.65
N SER A 244 7.98 -12.07 2.34
CA SER A 244 7.63 -11.73 0.95
C SER A 244 8.88 -11.41 0.11
N GLY A 245 9.89 -10.80 0.73
CA GLY A 245 11.16 -10.54 0.06
C GLY A 245 11.90 -11.83 -0.28
N ILE A 246 11.92 -12.81 0.64
CA ILE A 246 12.57 -14.11 0.42
C ILE A 246 11.87 -14.88 -0.70
N VAL A 247 10.53 -14.94 -0.71
CA VAL A 247 9.75 -15.59 -1.77
C VAL A 247 10.07 -15.01 -3.15
N VAL A 248 10.10 -13.66 -3.27
CA VAL A 248 10.43 -12.99 -4.54
C VAL A 248 11.84 -13.35 -4.98
N ARG A 249 12.81 -13.33 -4.07
CA ARG A 249 14.20 -13.71 -4.41
C ARG A 249 14.32 -15.17 -4.81
N ALA A 250 13.66 -16.08 -4.09
CA ALA A 250 13.65 -17.51 -4.41
C ALA A 250 13.07 -17.79 -5.80
N ARG A 251 11.95 -17.14 -6.15
CA ARG A 251 11.35 -17.22 -7.51
C ARG A 251 12.26 -16.62 -8.58
N ALA A 252 12.92 -15.50 -8.29
CA ALA A 252 13.90 -14.92 -9.21
C ALA A 252 15.11 -15.83 -9.40
N THR A 253 15.60 -16.50 -8.34
CA THR A 253 16.68 -17.49 -8.42
C THR A 253 16.28 -18.72 -9.23
N ALA A 254 15.03 -19.17 -9.15
CA ALA A 254 14.53 -20.29 -9.95
C ALA A 254 14.39 -19.95 -11.44
N THR A 255 13.98 -18.71 -11.77
CA THR A 255 13.63 -18.29 -13.14
C THR A 255 14.79 -17.66 -13.90
N MET A 256 15.57 -16.79 -13.26
CA MET A 256 16.73 -16.18 -13.89
C MET A 256 17.85 -17.21 -14.00
N ARG A 257 18.64 -17.18 -15.09
CA ARG A 257 19.92 -17.92 -15.22
C ARG A 257 20.95 -17.33 -14.24
N VAL A 258 20.62 -17.28 -12.96
CA VAL A 258 21.52 -16.86 -11.89
C VAL A 258 22.69 -17.82 -11.93
N ARG A 259 23.90 -17.28 -12.06
CA ARG A 259 25.15 -18.04 -12.01
C ARG A 259 25.08 -18.98 -10.82
N SER A 260 25.34 -20.27 -11.05
CA SER A 260 25.50 -21.25 -9.99
C SER A 260 26.46 -20.68 -8.95
N GLU A 261 25.98 -20.55 -7.71
CA GLU A 261 26.88 -20.29 -6.59
C GLU A 261 27.80 -21.50 -6.43
N ILE A 262 29.06 -21.22 -6.13
CA ILE A 262 30.02 -22.26 -5.77
C ILE A 262 29.58 -22.74 -4.39
N ASN A 263 29.21 -24.02 -4.28
CA ASN A 263 28.90 -24.60 -2.99
C ASN A 263 30.18 -24.52 -2.12
N PRO A 264 30.16 -23.81 -0.97
CA PRO A 264 31.36 -23.59 -0.17
C PRO A 264 31.91 -24.88 0.43
N ALA A 265 31.08 -25.91 0.59
CA ALA A 265 31.50 -27.21 1.09
C ALA A 265 32.15 -28.10 0.02
N THR A 266 31.72 -27.99 -1.24
CA THR A 266 32.18 -28.89 -2.32
C THR A 266 33.08 -28.21 -3.36
N GLY A 267 33.18 -26.88 -3.34
CA GLY A 267 33.92 -26.09 -4.33
C GLY A 267 33.36 -26.15 -5.75
N ARG A 268 32.24 -26.86 -5.97
CA ARG A 268 31.64 -27.07 -7.29
C ARG A 268 30.49 -26.10 -7.55
N ARG A 269 30.35 -25.72 -8.82
CA ARG A 269 29.20 -24.96 -9.31
C ARG A 269 28.00 -25.87 -9.46
N GLU A 270 27.17 -25.96 -8.43
CA GLU A 270 25.93 -26.69 -8.50
C GLU A 270 24.89 -25.90 -9.30
N ARG A 271 24.28 -26.53 -10.31
CA ARG A 271 23.10 -25.95 -10.95
C ARG A 271 21.99 -25.95 -9.92
N PRO A 272 21.35 -24.80 -9.63
CA PRO A 272 20.24 -24.77 -8.69
C PRO A 272 19.14 -25.71 -9.19
N ASN A 273 18.75 -26.68 -8.34
CA ASN A 273 17.60 -27.54 -8.62
C ASN A 273 16.35 -26.64 -8.66
N ARG A 274 15.98 -26.21 -9.87
CA ARG A 274 14.90 -25.23 -10.09
C ARG A 274 13.56 -25.75 -9.59
N ALA A 275 13.30 -27.04 -9.75
CA ALA A 275 12.08 -27.66 -9.26
C ALA A 275 12.04 -27.57 -7.73
N ALA A 276 13.12 -27.95 -7.03
CA ALA A 276 13.22 -27.85 -5.58
C ALA A 276 13.10 -26.40 -5.07
N MET A 277 13.78 -25.45 -5.73
CA MET A 277 13.68 -24.02 -5.38
C MET A 277 12.26 -23.48 -5.60
N THR A 278 11.59 -23.86 -6.70
CA THR A 278 10.21 -23.44 -6.99
C THR A 278 9.23 -24.03 -5.99
N ALA A 279 9.40 -25.30 -5.62
CA ALA A 279 8.61 -25.95 -4.58
C ALA A 279 8.82 -25.27 -3.22
N ALA A 280 10.07 -25.00 -2.82
CA ALA A 280 10.40 -24.33 -1.57
C ALA A 280 9.83 -22.89 -1.53
N ALA A 281 9.96 -22.13 -2.62
CA ALA A 281 9.38 -20.79 -2.74
C ALA A 281 7.85 -20.81 -2.66
N THR A 282 7.22 -21.86 -3.20
CA THR A 282 5.75 -22.05 -3.14
C THR A 282 5.30 -22.40 -1.73
N SER A 283 5.98 -23.33 -1.06
CA SER A 283 5.73 -23.68 0.35
C SER A 283 5.86 -22.45 1.25
N LEU A 284 6.96 -21.70 1.14
CA LEU A 284 7.15 -20.46 1.89
C LEU A 284 6.05 -19.43 1.62
N ALA A 285 5.64 -19.28 0.36
CA ALA A 285 4.54 -18.37 0.00
C ALA A 285 3.20 -18.78 0.63
N GLN A 286 2.91 -20.09 0.66
CA GLN A 286 1.71 -20.63 1.31
C GLN A 286 1.75 -20.41 2.81
N THR A 287 2.85 -20.72 3.49
CA THR A 287 3.00 -20.49 4.95
C THR A 287 2.87 -19.00 5.28
N ARG A 288 3.47 -18.12 4.48
CA ARG A 288 3.30 -16.66 4.61
C ARG A 288 1.84 -16.23 4.48
N SER A 289 1.10 -16.79 3.53
CA SER A 289 -0.33 -16.50 3.37
C SER A 289 -1.12 -16.92 4.61
N LYS A 290 -0.89 -18.15 5.08
CA LYS A 290 -1.54 -18.70 6.29
C LYS A 290 -1.27 -17.82 7.52
N ILE A 291 -0.05 -17.29 7.69
CA ILE A 291 0.24 -16.32 8.76
C ILE A 291 -0.63 -15.07 8.61
N GLY A 292 -0.74 -14.53 7.39
CA GLY A 292 -1.58 -13.36 7.12
C GLY A 292 -3.06 -13.60 7.42
N ASP A 293 -3.56 -14.78 7.07
CA ASP A 293 -4.96 -15.18 7.32
C ASP A 293 -5.22 -15.33 8.83
N GLU A 294 -4.34 -16.02 9.56
CA GLU A 294 -4.45 -16.20 11.01
C GLU A 294 -4.30 -14.88 11.78
N VAL A 295 -3.39 -13.99 11.35
CA VAL A 295 -3.26 -12.64 11.93
C VAL A 295 -4.54 -11.84 11.70
N SER A 296 -5.12 -11.91 10.50
CA SER A 296 -6.37 -11.20 10.18
C SER A 296 -7.53 -11.72 11.02
N LYS A 297 -7.64 -13.05 11.20
CA LYS A 297 -8.58 -13.69 12.13
C LYS A 297 -8.37 -13.19 13.57
N GLY A 298 -7.12 -13.18 14.03
CA GLY A 298 -6.72 -12.68 15.34
C GLY A 298 -7.15 -11.23 15.60
N LEU A 299 -6.91 -10.34 14.64
CA LEU A 299 -7.31 -8.94 14.73
C LEU A 299 -8.83 -8.76 14.78
N THR A 300 -9.60 -9.58 14.07
CA THR A 300 -11.07 -9.57 14.17
C THR A 300 -11.53 -9.98 15.58
N MET A 301 -10.90 -10.99 16.20
CA MET A 301 -11.21 -11.37 17.57
C MET A 301 -10.86 -10.26 18.57
N VAL A 302 -9.71 -9.59 18.40
CA VAL A 302 -9.32 -8.45 19.25
C VAL A 302 -10.29 -7.27 19.09
N LYS A 303 -10.78 -7.00 17.88
CA LYS A 303 -11.81 -5.98 17.66
C LYS A 303 -13.11 -6.31 18.40
N SER A 304 -13.54 -7.57 18.32
CA SER A 304 -14.72 -8.03 19.06
C SER A 304 -14.52 -7.92 20.58
N LEU A 305 -13.36 -8.33 21.08
CA LEU A 305 -12.99 -8.19 22.49
C LEU A 305 -13.03 -6.73 22.92
N ASN A 306 -12.39 -5.82 22.18
CA ASN A 306 -12.37 -4.39 22.46
C ASN A 306 -13.76 -3.75 22.47
N ALA A 307 -14.66 -4.17 21.57
CA ALA A 307 -16.04 -3.70 21.58
C ALA A 307 -16.74 -4.09 22.89
N ARG A 308 -16.60 -5.35 23.32
CA ARG A 308 -17.14 -5.83 24.60
C ARG A 308 -16.48 -5.16 25.80
N THR A 309 -15.18 -4.91 25.77
CA THR A 309 -14.46 -4.16 26.82
C THR A 309 -15.00 -2.73 26.92
N ALA A 310 -15.34 -2.10 25.78
CA ALA A 310 -15.94 -0.78 25.76
C ALA A 310 -17.36 -0.81 26.34
N ASP A 311 -18.18 -1.81 25.98
CA ASP A 311 -19.50 -2.01 26.56
C ASP A 311 -19.42 -2.20 28.07
N LEU A 312 -18.49 -3.03 28.55
CA LEU A 312 -18.21 -3.22 29.98
C LEU A 312 -17.84 -1.90 30.68
N LYS A 313 -16.99 -1.07 30.04
CA LYS A 313 -16.65 0.26 30.56
C LYS A 313 -17.90 1.13 30.76
N PHE A 314 -18.84 1.10 29.81
CA PHE A 314 -20.09 1.86 29.93
C PHE A 314 -21.05 1.26 30.96
N SER A 315 -21.20 -0.07 31.02
CA SER A 315 -21.98 -0.73 32.06
C SER A 315 -21.46 -0.41 33.47
N ILE A 316 -20.13 -0.41 33.70
CA ILE A 316 -19.58 0.00 35.01
C ILE A 316 -19.99 1.43 35.36
N ARG A 317 -19.97 2.36 34.40
CA ARG A 317 -20.37 3.75 34.60
C ARG A 317 -21.85 3.87 34.96
N ASP A 318 -22.69 3.16 34.22
CA ASP A 318 -24.15 3.34 34.26
C ASP A 318 -24.81 2.52 35.38
N GLU A 319 -24.25 1.35 35.73
CA GLU A 319 -24.87 0.39 36.65
C GLU A 319 -24.25 0.39 38.06
N CYS A 320 -23.04 0.92 38.27
CA CYS A 320 -22.36 0.94 39.58
C CYS A 320 -22.48 2.27 40.35
N GLY A 321 -23.41 3.14 39.94
CA GLY A 321 -23.69 4.43 40.58
C GLY A 321 -22.48 5.39 40.61
N THR A 322 -22.34 6.14 41.70
CA THR A 322 -21.31 7.21 41.82
C THR A 322 -19.88 6.69 41.75
N ARG A 323 -19.63 5.46 42.25
CA ARG A 323 -18.30 4.81 42.16
C ARG A 323 -17.94 4.50 40.72
N GLY A 324 -18.89 3.99 39.95
CA GLY A 324 -18.76 3.73 38.51
C GLY A 324 -18.44 4.98 37.71
N GLN A 325 -19.20 6.05 37.93
CA GLN A 325 -19.00 7.35 37.29
C GLN A 325 -17.60 7.91 37.58
N ARG A 326 -17.19 7.94 38.85
CA ARG A 326 -15.85 8.42 39.23
C ARG A 326 -14.72 7.62 38.57
N TRP A 327 -14.84 6.29 38.57
CA TRP A 327 -13.84 5.42 37.92
C TRP A 327 -13.77 5.68 36.41
N PHE A 328 -14.90 5.88 35.75
CA PHE A 328 -14.98 6.20 34.33
C PHE A 328 -14.27 7.52 34.03
N ASP A 329 -14.55 8.57 34.80
CA ASP A 329 -13.95 9.88 34.64
C ASP A 329 -12.43 9.84 34.84
N GLU A 330 -11.97 9.14 35.89
CA GLU A 330 -10.53 8.92 36.15
C GLU A 330 -9.85 8.10 35.04
N LEU A 331 -10.54 7.14 34.44
CA LEU A 331 -10.04 6.35 33.31
C LEU A 331 -9.93 7.18 32.01
N GLU A 332 -10.94 7.99 31.70
CA GLU A 332 -10.91 8.89 30.54
C GLU A 332 -9.84 9.97 30.72
N ALA A 333 -9.72 10.58 31.89
CA ALA A 333 -8.66 11.55 32.20
C ALA A 333 -7.25 10.96 31.99
N ARG A 334 -6.99 9.73 32.45
CA ARG A 334 -5.72 9.02 32.20
C ARG A 334 -5.50 8.71 30.73
N THR A 335 -6.56 8.35 30.01
CA THR A 335 -6.48 8.06 28.57
C THR A 335 -6.18 9.32 27.77
N GLU A 336 -6.80 10.44 28.12
CA GLU A 336 -6.60 11.74 27.49
C GLU A 336 -5.18 12.28 27.75
N ALA A 337 -4.71 12.23 28.99
CA ALA A 337 -3.33 12.60 29.33
C ALA A 337 -2.29 11.79 28.52
N ARG A 338 -2.55 10.48 28.30
CA ARG A 338 -1.69 9.64 27.47
C ARG A 338 -1.71 10.07 25.99
N ARG A 339 -2.88 10.39 25.43
CA ARG A 339 -3.00 10.87 24.04
C ARG A 339 -2.27 12.20 23.83
N GLN A 340 -2.35 13.10 24.80
CA GLN A 340 -1.62 14.38 24.79
C GLN A 340 -0.10 14.14 24.83
N ALA A 341 0.38 13.25 25.71
CA ALA A 341 1.80 12.88 25.78
C ALA A 341 2.32 12.23 24.48
N GLU A 342 1.47 11.45 23.79
CA GLU A 342 1.79 10.85 22.48
C GLU A 342 1.68 11.84 21.31
N GLY A 343 1.31 13.11 21.56
CA GLY A 343 1.12 14.13 20.53
C GLY A 343 -0.05 13.88 19.58
N ARG A 344 -1.03 13.06 20.01
CA ARG A 344 -2.20 12.69 19.21
C ARG A 344 -3.36 13.70 19.32
N LEU A 345 -3.31 14.59 20.31
CA LEU A 345 -4.27 15.69 20.48
C LEU A 345 -3.50 16.99 20.73
N PRO A 346 -3.92 18.13 20.14
CA PRO A 346 -3.34 19.42 20.47
C PRO A 346 -3.71 19.79 21.91
N ALA A 347 -2.70 20.24 22.67
CA ALA A 347 -2.83 20.66 24.06
C ALA A 347 -3.56 21.99 24.24
#